data_AF-A0A8H4F207-F1
#
_entry.id   AF-A0A8H4F207-F1
#
_cell.length_a   1.000
_cell.length_b   1.000
_cell.length_c   1.000
_cell.angle_alpha   90.00
_cell.angle_beta   90.00
_cell.angle_gamma   90.00
#
_symmetry.space_group_name_H-M   'P 1'
#
loop_
_entity.id
_entity.type
_entity.pdbx_description
1 polymer ?
#
loop_
_entity_poly.entity_id
_entity_poly.type
_entity_poly.pdbx_seq_one_letter_code
_entity_poly.pdbx_strand_id
1 'polypeptide(L)'
;MKSTTLAYASVLALSACLSIAHSQPIHSTDLVDANTSTLVVKPVAYEKRYVKHHTSNRKKRSSTTTKYTTKYTTKHTTKFTTKHTSRRHLTKRTSKHSTKKSSSRHSKRRSSKHSSKKHSSKKRSSTKKSAKKSSSKKSVKTKSISSCYKKATFTQYWIPKEGDKDMLNDGKTVTLTGTKNKALKSDSGSTIAKVSKTTYDKFQMEGTGLLKSGVMVNLGDSDKTFQKVDRSKAPYGLGSDDNIHLTPWVSVAANDLKVGTKLYVKELDGVKLPDGKTHNGCVRVDDEGWSFHGCQLDFFVLQFTAYQKLENMLPEKVTVSAQDCKILDYVTDSVKKWAVINK
;
A
#
# COMPACT_ATOMS: atom_id res chain seq x y z
N MET A 1 34.63 -37.43 -56.97
CA MET A 1 34.70 -35.99 -56.67
C MET A 1 34.49 -35.80 -55.17
N LYS A 2 35.48 -35.18 -54.50
CA LYS A 2 35.46 -34.32 -53.29
C LYS A 2 34.14 -34.33 -52.47
N SER A 3 34.07 -34.42 -51.13
CA SER A 3 35.05 -34.21 -50.07
C SER A 3 34.44 -34.70 -48.73
N THR A 4 35.33 -35.20 -47.88
CA THR A 4 35.28 -35.54 -46.44
C THR A 4 34.40 -34.69 -45.51
N THR A 5 33.79 -35.33 -44.48
CA THR A 5 34.01 -34.94 -43.05
C THR A 5 33.72 -36.08 -42.04
N LEU A 6 34.80 -36.51 -41.39
CA LEU A 6 35.00 -37.02 -40.01
C LEU A 6 33.97 -37.93 -39.30
N ALA A 7 34.47 -39.13 -38.98
CA ALA A 7 34.14 -39.91 -37.79
C ALA A 7 34.95 -39.39 -36.57
N TYR A 8 34.40 -39.49 -35.37
CA TYR A 8 35.18 -39.75 -34.15
C TYR A 8 34.40 -40.63 -33.17
N ALA A 9 35.08 -41.71 -32.79
CA ALA A 9 34.69 -42.77 -31.87
C ALA A 9 34.58 -42.23 -30.42
N SER A 10 33.60 -42.71 -29.65
CA SER A 10 33.74 -43.68 -28.54
C SER A 10 34.65 -43.21 -27.41
N VAL A 11 34.20 -43.38 -26.15
CA VAL A 11 34.90 -44.12 -25.07
C VAL A 11 34.41 -43.71 -23.65
N LEU A 12 34.09 -44.76 -22.88
CA LEU A 12 34.10 -44.95 -21.42
C LEU A 12 33.08 -44.24 -20.51
N ALA A 13 32.07 -45.04 -20.15
CA ALA A 13 31.62 -45.14 -18.77
C ALA A 13 32.71 -45.75 -17.88
N LEU A 14 32.98 -45.15 -16.72
CA LEU A 14 33.46 -45.87 -15.55
C LEU A 14 32.96 -45.15 -14.29
N SER A 15 32.23 -45.94 -13.51
CA SER A 15 31.66 -45.66 -12.21
C SER A 15 32.72 -45.85 -11.11
N ALA A 16 32.37 -45.38 -9.92
CA ALA A 16 33.04 -45.55 -8.62
C ALA A 16 34.12 -44.52 -8.23
N CYS A 17 33.71 -43.57 -7.39
CA CYS A 17 34.45 -43.21 -6.19
C CYS A 17 33.46 -43.03 -5.04
N LEU A 18 33.48 -44.01 -4.14
CA LEU A 18 32.83 -44.07 -2.85
C LEU A 18 33.71 -43.30 -1.86
N SER A 19 33.23 -42.20 -1.28
CA SER A 19 33.91 -41.52 -0.17
C SER A 19 33.03 -41.55 1.06
N ILE A 20 33.32 -42.51 1.93
CA ILE A 20 32.83 -42.61 3.30
C ILE A 20 33.61 -41.60 4.14
N ALA A 21 32.97 -40.47 4.49
CA ALA A 21 33.50 -39.56 5.51
C ALA A 21 32.92 -39.97 6.87
N HIS A 22 33.84 -40.31 7.77
CA HIS A 22 33.58 -40.68 9.15
C HIS A 22 33.07 -39.46 9.94
N SER A 23 31.87 -39.58 10.50
CA SER A 23 31.35 -38.67 11.52
C SER A 23 32.04 -38.93 12.86
N GLN A 24 32.80 -37.96 13.35
CA GLN A 24 33.23 -37.87 14.75
C GLN A 24 32.30 -36.91 15.50
N PRO A 25 31.92 -37.20 16.75
CA PRO A 25 31.05 -36.34 17.54
C PRO A 25 31.84 -35.20 18.18
N ILE A 26 31.48 -33.95 17.87
CA ILE A 26 31.99 -32.79 18.59
C ILE A 26 31.11 -32.57 19.81
N HIS A 27 31.65 -32.89 20.99
CA HIS A 27 31.13 -32.39 22.26
C HIS A 27 31.29 -30.86 22.29
N SER A 28 30.18 -30.14 22.35
CA SER A 28 30.15 -28.69 22.59
C SER A 28 29.48 -28.44 23.94
N THR A 29 30.29 -28.42 25.00
CA THR A 29 29.95 -27.76 26.26
C THR A 29 30.73 -26.47 26.31
N ASP A 30 30.09 -25.36 25.92
CA ASP A 30 30.44 -24.02 26.39
C ASP A 30 29.20 -23.13 26.21
N LEU A 31 28.42 -23.08 27.29
CA LEU A 31 27.37 -22.10 27.53
C LEU A 31 28.06 -20.80 27.92
N VAL A 32 28.02 -19.80 27.04
CA VAL A 32 28.23 -18.41 27.42
C VAL A 32 26.88 -17.70 27.27
N ASP A 33 26.31 -17.37 28.43
CA ASP A 33 25.09 -16.60 28.60
C ASP A 33 25.24 -15.19 27.99
N ALA A 34 24.84 -15.04 26.74
CA ALA A 34 24.54 -13.73 26.16
C ALA A 34 23.14 -13.30 26.59
N ASN A 35 23.07 -12.73 27.80
CA ASN A 35 21.90 -12.04 28.33
C ASN A 35 21.58 -10.81 27.46
N THR A 36 20.89 -11.05 26.35
CA THR A 36 20.44 -9.99 25.44
C THR A 36 19.12 -9.48 25.98
N SER A 37 19.20 -8.34 26.69
CA SER A 37 18.04 -7.62 27.20
C SER A 37 17.09 -7.29 26.05
N THR A 38 16.01 -8.05 25.93
CA THR A 38 14.90 -7.73 25.03
C THR A 38 14.22 -6.47 25.56
N LEU A 39 14.55 -5.33 24.95
CA LEU A 39 13.75 -4.12 25.06
C LEU A 39 12.33 -4.44 24.57
N VAL A 40 11.42 -4.58 25.52
CA VAL A 40 9.98 -4.69 25.26
C VAL A 40 9.52 -3.36 24.66
N VAL A 41 9.49 -3.31 23.32
CA VAL A 41 8.84 -2.22 22.58
C VAL A 41 7.36 -2.26 22.94
N LYS A 42 6.86 -1.21 23.59
CA LYS A 42 5.45 -1.11 23.94
C LYS A 42 4.64 -0.95 22.65
N PRO A 43 3.66 -1.82 22.37
CA PRO A 43 2.81 -1.67 21.19
C PRO A 43 2.03 -0.35 21.31
N VAL A 44 2.09 0.46 20.26
CA VAL A 44 1.21 1.63 20.11
C VAL A 44 -0.19 1.08 19.84
N ALA A 45 -1.07 1.15 20.84
CA ALA A 45 -2.43 0.66 20.72
C ALA A 45 -3.18 1.43 19.62
N TYR A 46 -3.50 0.77 18.51
CA TYR A 46 -4.41 1.29 17.50
C TYR A 46 -5.84 1.32 18.07
N GLU A 47 -6.26 2.48 18.56
CA GLU A 47 -7.64 2.70 18.97
C GLU A 47 -8.52 2.81 17.71
N LYS A 48 -9.37 1.80 17.46
CA LYS A 48 -10.38 1.84 16.39
C LYS A 48 -11.39 2.96 16.71
N ARG A 49 -11.18 4.16 16.18
CA ARG A 49 -12.22 5.20 16.18
C ARG A 49 -13.08 5.08 14.92
N TYR A 50 -14.37 4.91 15.15
CA TYR A 50 -15.38 4.91 14.10
C TYR A 50 -15.62 6.35 13.64
N VAL A 51 -15.02 6.74 12.51
CA VAL A 51 -15.28 8.04 11.87
C VAL A 51 -16.33 7.83 10.79
N LYS A 52 -17.43 8.59 10.87
CA LYS A 52 -18.48 8.62 9.84
C LYS A 52 -17.84 9.11 8.53
N HIS A 53 -17.84 8.26 7.50
CA HIS A 53 -17.52 8.68 6.14
C HIS A 53 -18.45 9.82 5.72
N HIS A 54 -17.90 11.02 5.53
CA HIS A 54 -18.58 12.08 4.81
C HIS A 54 -18.45 11.78 3.32
N THR A 55 -19.48 11.16 2.74
CA THR A 55 -19.66 11.09 1.29
C THR A 55 -19.68 12.52 0.74
N SER A 56 -18.65 12.90 -0.02
CA SER A 56 -18.48 14.23 -0.57
C SER A 56 -19.40 14.47 -1.79
N ASN A 57 -20.69 14.69 -1.54
CA ASN A 57 -21.55 15.32 -2.54
C ASN A 57 -21.24 16.83 -2.62
N ARG A 58 -20.17 17.19 -3.35
CA ARG A 58 -19.73 18.58 -3.50
C ARG A 58 -20.57 19.32 -4.55
N LYS A 59 -21.73 19.84 -4.14
CA LYS A 59 -22.34 21.02 -4.79
C LYS A 59 -21.70 22.29 -4.23
N LYS A 60 -21.20 23.15 -5.12
CA LYS A 60 -20.64 24.48 -4.83
C LYS A 60 -21.57 25.28 -3.90
N ARG A 61 -21.06 25.74 -2.74
CA ARG A 61 -21.50 27.00 -2.13
C ARG A 61 -20.50 27.54 -1.11
N SER A 62 -20.64 28.85 -0.93
CA SER A 62 -19.70 29.87 -0.43
C SER A 62 -19.22 29.68 1.00
N SER A 63 -18.01 30.20 1.25
CA SER A 63 -17.29 30.24 2.52
C SER A 63 -17.91 31.18 3.55
N THR A 64 -18.15 30.66 4.75
CA THR A 64 -18.23 31.47 5.99
C THR A 64 -17.51 30.70 7.09
N THR A 65 -16.45 31.31 7.62
CA THR A 65 -15.53 30.71 8.59
C THR A 65 -16.01 31.04 10.00
N THR A 66 -16.48 30.04 10.75
CA THR A 66 -16.71 30.17 12.20
C THR A 66 -15.57 29.47 12.94
N LYS A 67 -14.77 30.23 13.68
CA LYS A 67 -13.71 29.73 14.56
C LYS A 67 -14.33 29.22 15.86
N TYR A 68 -14.11 27.96 16.20
CA TYR A 68 -14.32 27.44 17.55
C TYR A 68 -12.97 27.13 18.18
N THR A 69 -12.69 27.81 19.30
CA THR A 69 -11.53 27.58 20.16
C THR A 69 -11.95 26.62 21.26
N THR A 70 -11.39 25.42 21.31
CA THR A 70 -11.63 24.47 22.42
C THR A 70 -10.37 24.40 23.29
N LYS A 71 -10.49 24.88 24.53
CA LYS A 71 -9.48 24.69 25.59
C LYS A 71 -9.62 23.27 26.15
N TYR A 72 -8.52 22.53 26.26
CA TYR A 72 -8.47 21.27 26.99
C TYR A 72 -7.83 21.48 28.37
N THR A 73 -8.56 21.09 29.41
CA THR A 73 -8.06 20.87 30.76
C THR A 73 -7.87 19.37 30.97
N THR A 74 -6.64 18.96 31.24
CA THR A 74 -6.27 17.58 31.61
C THR A 74 -6.52 17.38 33.10
N LYS A 75 -7.35 16.39 33.47
CA LYS A 75 -7.40 15.85 34.84
C LYS A 75 -7.32 14.33 34.84
N HIS A 76 -6.53 13.86 35.79
CA HIS A 76 -6.08 12.50 36.02
C HIS A 76 -7.20 11.49 36.30
N THR A 77 -6.96 10.25 35.85
CA THR A 77 -7.67 9.01 36.16
C THR A 77 -7.59 8.62 37.64
N THR A 78 -8.74 8.28 38.22
CA THR A 78 -8.84 7.38 39.38
C THR A 78 -9.89 6.31 39.12
N LYS A 79 -9.55 5.09 39.57
CA LYS A 79 -10.30 3.83 39.47
C LYS A 79 -11.70 3.93 40.12
N PHE A 80 -12.69 3.23 39.56
CA PHE A 80 -13.75 2.60 40.36
C PHE A 80 -14.29 1.33 39.67
N THR A 81 -14.32 0.25 40.46
CA THR A 81 -15.09 -0.98 40.27
C THR A 81 -16.53 -0.78 40.78
N THR A 82 -17.53 -1.27 40.05
CA THR A 82 -18.74 -1.90 40.63
C THR A 82 -19.59 -2.67 39.61
N LYS A 83 -20.10 -3.82 40.06
CA LYS A 83 -21.18 -4.64 39.47
C LYS A 83 -22.53 -3.92 39.63
N HIS A 84 -23.48 -4.09 38.69
CA HIS A 84 -24.76 -4.82 38.88
C HIS A 84 -25.78 -4.58 37.74
N THR A 85 -26.38 -5.69 37.29
CA THR A 85 -27.78 -5.94 36.87
C THR A 85 -28.66 -4.83 36.30
N SER A 86 -29.30 -5.05 35.14
CA SER A 86 -30.68 -5.59 35.05
C SER A 86 -31.33 -5.35 33.67
N ARG A 87 -32.23 -6.28 33.33
CA ARG A 87 -33.19 -6.35 32.22
C ARG A 87 -33.85 -5.02 31.84
N ARG A 88 -34.11 -4.85 30.53
CA ARG A 88 -35.48 -4.62 30.01
C ARG A 88 -35.61 -4.99 28.53
N HIS A 89 -36.58 -5.86 28.27
CA HIS A 89 -37.28 -6.02 27.00
C HIS A 89 -37.94 -4.70 26.58
N LEU A 90 -38.02 -4.42 25.27
CA LEU A 90 -39.30 -4.15 24.61
C LEU A 90 -39.21 -4.20 23.06
N THR A 91 -39.99 -5.15 22.53
CA THR A 91 -40.85 -5.09 21.34
C THR A 91 -40.37 -4.58 19.97
N LYS A 92 -40.31 -5.58 19.08
CA LYS A 92 -40.65 -5.57 17.65
C LYS A 92 -41.70 -4.54 17.27
N ARG A 93 -41.49 -3.86 16.13
CA ARG A 93 -42.58 -3.43 15.26
C ARG A 93 -42.22 -3.66 13.80
N THR A 94 -43.05 -4.47 13.17
CA THR A 94 -43.07 -4.87 11.76
C THR A 94 -43.92 -3.92 10.93
N SER A 95 -43.47 -3.54 9.73
CA SER A 95 -44.33 -3.22 8.57
C SER A 95 -43.49 -3.45 7.30
N LYS A 96 -43.69 -4.57 6.59
CA LYS A 96 -44.63 -4.78 5.47
C LYS A 96 -44.52 -3.76 4.33
N HIS A 97 -43.84 -4.22 3.27
CA HIS A 97 -44.18 -4.15 1.85
C HIS A 97 -45.16 -3.07 1.37
N SER A 98 -44.73 -2.31 0.36
CA SER A 98 -45.48 -2.29 -0.91
C SER A 98 -44.57 -1.96 -2.10
N THR A 99 -44.93 -2.60 -3.20
CA THR A 99 -44.33 -2.67 -4.54
C THR A 99 -44.54 -1.40 -5.36
N LYS A 100 -43.58 -1.05 -6.22
CA LYS A 100 -43.80 -0.37 -7.52
C LYS A 100 -42.49 -0.47 -8.33
N LYS A 101 -42.44 -1.29 -9.38
CA LYS A 101 -43.00 -1.15 -10.75
C LYS A 101 -41.86 -0.79 -11.70
N SER A 102 -41.47 -1.81 -12.44
CA SER A 102 -40.59 -1.80 -13.59
C SER A 102 -41.04 -0.79 -14.63
N SER A 103 -40.08 -0.07 -15.23
CA SER A 103 -40.24 0.44 -16.59
C SER A 103 -38.91 0.36 -17.31
N SER A 104 -38.97 -0.36 -18.42
CA SER A 104 -37.96 -0.60 -19.43
C SER A 104 -37.53 0.71 -20.09
N ARG A 105 -36.22 0.89 -20.30
CA ARG A 105 -35.71 1.88 -21.25
C ARG A 105 -35.00 1.19 -22.41
N HIS A 106 -35.58 1.43 -23.58
CA HIS A 106 -35.12 1.07 -24.90
C HIS A 106 -33.65 1.43 -25.14
N SER A 107 -32.91 0.43 -25.61
CA SER A 107 -31.70 0.59 -26.40
C SER A 107 -32.08 0.96 -27.83
N LYS A 108 -31.51 2.06 -28.36
CA LYS A 108 -31.46 2.31 -29.81
C LYS A 108 -30.03 2.60 -30.25
N ARG A 109 -29.58 1.67 -31.10
CA ARG A 109 -28.49 1.73 -32.08
C ARG A 109 -28.30 3.09 -32.74
N ARG A 110 -27.03 3.45 -32.98
CA ARG A 110 -26.46 4.08 -34.21
C ARG A 110 -24.94 3.88 -34.12
N SER A 111 -24.27 2.98 -34.86
CA SER A 111 -23.88 3.02 -36.29
C SER A 111 -23.53 4.44 -36.76
N SER A 112 -22.45 4.76 -37.46
CA SER A 112 -21.21 4.12 -37.94
C SER A 112 -20.57 5.18 -38.87
N LYS A 113 -19.25 5.12 -39.10
CA LYS A 113 -18.51 5.77 -40.21
C LYS A 113 -18.31 7.30 -40.16
N HIS A 114 -17.04 7.69 -40.03
CA HIS A 114 -16.34 8.57 -40.99
C HIS A 114 -14.83 8.34 -40.82
N SER A 115 -14.17 7.73 -41.80
CA SER A 115 -13.48 8.39 -42.92
C SER A 115 -12.09 8.92 -42.53
N SER A 116 -11.13 8.01 -42.59
CA SER A 116 -9.69 8.27 -42.66
C SER A 116 -9.32 8.94 -43.99
N LYS A 117 -8.90 10.20 -43.95
CA LYS A 117 -8.19 10.86 -45.06
C LYS A 117 -6.70 10.93 -44.76
N LYS A 118 -5.93 10.15 -45.54
CA LYS A 118 -4.50 10.33 -45.79
C LYS A 118 -4.27 11.70 -46.43
N HIS A 119 -3.30 12.46 -45.93
CA HIS A 119 -2.57 13.42 -46.76
C HIS A 119 -1.07 13.30 -46.53
N SER A 120 -0.40 13.11 -47.65
CA SER A 120 1.03 12.98 -47.86
C SER A 120 1.71 14.35 -47.90
N SER A 121 2.97 14.35 -47.46
CA SER A 121 4.11 15.17 -47.94
C SER A 121 4.02 16.70 -47.90
N LYS A 122 4.92 17.31 -47.11
CA LYS A 122 6.01 18.14 -47.67
C LYS A 122 7.05 18.50 -46.60
N LYS A 123 8.27 17.97 -46.81
CA LYS A 123 9.54 18.47 -46.24
C LYS A 123 9.71 19.93 -46.66
N ARG A 124 9.98 20.82 -45.69
CA ARG A 124 10.59 22.12 -45.94
C ARG A 124 11.56 22.41 -44.80
N SER A 125 12.85 22.33 -45.13
CA SER A 125 13.95 22.79 -44.30
C SER A 125 14.00 24.31 -44.34
N SER A 126 13.93 24.95 -43.17
CA SER A 126 14.31 26.35 -43.02
C SER A 126 15.10 26.50 -41.73
N THR A 127 16.40 26.68 -41.90
CA THR A 127 17.39 27.12 -40.93
C THR A 127 16.97 28.47 -40.35
N LYS A 128 16.53 28.49 -39.08
CA LYS A 128 16.38 29.73 -38.29
C LYS A 128 17.30 29.68 -37.08
N LYS A 129 18.31 30.54 -37.15
CA LYS A 129 19.29 30.89 -36.13
C LYS A 129 18.54 31.63 -35.00
N SER A 130 18.24 30.92 -33.92
CA SER A 130 17.49 31.48 -32.78
C SER A 130 18.46 31.90 -31.69
N ALA A 131 18.45 33.19 -31.39
CA ALA A 131 19.22 33.83 -30.34
C ALA A 131 19.02 33.15 -28.98
N LYS A 132 20.15 33.03 -28.27
CA LYS A 132 20.30 32.49 -26.92
C LYS A 132 19.60 33.42 -25.92
N LYS A 133 18.27 33.33 -25.82
CA LYS A 133 17.48 34.00 -24.79
C LYS A 133 17.69 33.23 -23.50
N SER A 134 18.52 33.75 -22.61
CA SER A 134 18.70 33.27 -21.24
C SER A 134 17.36 33.31 -20.53
N SER A 135 16.65 32.19 -20.57
CA SER A 135 15.45 31.99 -19.75
C SER A 135 15.92 31.95 -18.31
N SER A 136 15.81 33.08 -17.62
CA SER A 136 15.88 33.15 -16.18
C SER A 136 14.93 32.08 -15.63
N LYS A 137 15.49 31.02 -15.03
CA LYS A 137 14.74 30.01 -14.30
C LYS A 137 13.97 30.76 -13.22
N LYS A 138 12.71 31.06 -13.51
CA LYS A 138 11.75 31.56 -12.53
C LYS A 138 11.73 30.48 -11.45
N SER A 139 12.37 30.75 -10.31
CA SER A 139 12.38 29.84 -9.18
C SER A 139 10.92 29.59 -8.83
N VAL A 140 10.46 28.39 -9.15
CA VAL A 140 9.12 27.95 -8.78
C VAL A 140 9.13 28.01 -7.26
N LYS A 141 8.43 29.00 -6.68
CA LYS A 141 8.20 29.08 -5.24
C LYS A 141 7.46 27.81 -4.87
N THR A 142 8.20 26.79 -4.43
CA THR A 142 7.64 25.61 -3.80
C THR A 142 6.80 26.13 -2.65
N LYS A 143 5.50 25.81 -2.64
CA LYS A 143 4.65 26.11 -1.48
C LYS A 143 5.31 25.40 -0.30
N SER A 144 5.80 26.18 0.66
CA SER A 144 6.40 25.65 1.86
C SER A 144 5.36 24.80 2.58
N ILE A 145 5.68 23.53 2.82
CA ILE A 145 4.93 22.68 3.75
C ILE A 145 5.17 23.17 5.19
N SER A 146 4.36 22.69 6.12
CA SER A 146 4.46 23.05 7.53
C SER A 146 5.86 22.75 8.08
N SER A 147 6.39 23.61 8.96
CA SER A 147 7.75 23.47 9.50
C SER A 147 7.95 22.23 10.35
N CYS A 148 6.88 21.65 10.90
CA CYS A 148 6.90 20.38 11.63
C CYS A 148 7.43 19.22 10.78
N TYR A 149 7.33 19.30 9.45
CA TYR A 149 7.85 18.28 8.53
C TYR A 149 9.38 18.14 8.56
N LYS A 150 10.09 19.06 9.22
CA LYS A 150 11.51 18.89 9.55
C LYS A 150 11.77 17.79 10.60
N LYS A 151 10.73 17.31 11.29
CA LYS A 151 10.72 16.21 12.26
C LYS A 151 9.39 15.43 12.19
N ALA A 152 8.95 15.09 10.98
CA ALA A 152 7.69 14.38 10.79
C ALA A 152 7.74 12.99 11.42
N THR A 153 6.61 12.50 11.95
CA THR A 153 6.46 11.09 12.31
C THR A 153 6.54 10.26 11.04
N PHE A 154 7.31 9.17 11.09
CA PHE A 154 7.53 8.29 9.95
C PHE A 154 7.19 6.87 10.34
N THR A 155 6.18 6.31 9.68
CA THR A 155 5.75 4.93 9.83
C THR A 155 5.81 4.20 8.48
N GLN A 156 5.47 2.92 8.48
CA GLN A 156 5.40 2.12 7.28
C GLN A 156 4.09 1.32 7.24
N TYR A 157 3.56 1.09 6.04
CA TYR A 157 2.41 0.21 5.82
C TYR A 157 2.61 -0.70 4.60
N TRP A 158 1.90 -1.82 4.59
CA TRP A 158 2.04 -2.88 3.58
C TRP A 158 0.68 -3.48 3.21
N ILE A 159 0.67 -4.34 2.19
CA ILE A 159 -0.53 -5.09 1.81
C ILE A 159 -0.48 -6.49 2.45
N PRO A 160 -1.42 -6.83 3.34
CA PRO A 160 -1.62 -8.19 3.80
C PRO A 160 -1.92 -9.11 2.63
N LYS A 161 -1.20 -10.23 2.56
CA LYS A 161 -1.39 -11.23 1.52
C LYS A 161 -1.80 -12.56 2.14
N GLU A 162 -2.91 -13.11 1.67
CA GLU A 162 -3.42 -14.40 2.12
C GLU A 162 -2.34 -15.48 1.95
N GLY A 163 -2.01 -16.17 3.05
CA GLY A 163 -0.96 -17.18 3.10
C GLY A 163 0.42 -16.69 3.53
N ASP A 164 0.68 -15.39 3.51
CA ASP A 164 1.98 -14.84 3.89
C ASP A 164 2.02 -14.57 5.41
N LYS A 165 3.23 -14.30 5.93
CA LYS A 165 3.42 -13.80 7.30
C LYS A 165 2.96 -12.35 7.39
N ASP A 166 2.45 -11.97 8.56
CA ASP A 166 2.00 -10.63 8.92
C ASP A 166 2.16 -10.42 10.43
N MET A 167 1.73 -9.27 10.94
CA MET A 167 1.78 -8.88 12.34
C MET A 167 0.42 -8.40 12.85
N LEU A 168 0.05 -8.88 14.04
CA LEU A 168 -1.11 -8.41 14.80
C LEU A 168 -0.78 -7.09 15.52
N ASN A 169 -1.79 -6.38 16.01
CA ASN A 169 -1.62 -5.08 16.70
C ASN A 169 -0.81 -5.14 18.00
N ASP A 170 -0.67 -6.34 18.59
CA ASP A 170 0.17 -6.59 19.76
C ASP A 170 1.62 -6.91 19.40
N GLY A 171 1.99 -6.83 18.11
CA GLY A 171 3.32 -7.16 17.60
C GLY A 171 3.52 -8.64 17.30
N LYS A 172 2.54 -9.51 17.59
CA LYS A 172 2.69 -10.96 17.36
C LYS A 172 2.68 -11.27 15.86
N THR A 173 3.72 -11.96 15.40
CA THR A 173 3.77 -12.50 14.04
C THR A 173 2.75 -13.63 13.86
N VAL A 174 2.04 -13.61 12.74
CA VAL A 174 1.02 -14.58 12.35
C VAL A 174 1.17 -14.95 10.88
N THR A 175 0.67 -16.11 10.47
CA THR A 175 0.50 -16.43 9.04
C THR A 175 -0.97 -16.31 8.68
N LEU A 176 -1.30 -15.63 7.57
CA LEU A 176 -2.67 -15.35 7.14
C LEU A 176 -3.32 -16.58 6.48
N THR A 177 -3.46 -17.63 7.27
CA THR A 177 -4.04 -18.93 6.92
C THR A 177 -5.20 -19.28 7.87
N GLY A 178 -5.78 -20.47 7.70
CA GLY A 178 -6.83 -21.01 8.57
C GLY A 178 -8.18 -21.19 7.88
N THR A 179 -9.19 -21.59 8.66
CA THR A 179 -10.54 -21.91 8.17
C THR A 179 -11.21 -20.72 7.49
N LYS A 180 -11.64 -20.89 6.24
CA LYS A 180 -12.22 -19.84 5.40
C LYS A 180 -13.70 -19.59 5.70
N ASN A 181 -14.00 -18.95 6.82
CA ASN A 181 -15.37 -18.73 7.30
C ASN A 181 -15.85 -17.26 7.25
N LYS A 182 -14.97 -16.29 6.96
CA LYS A 182 -15.35 -14.88 6.81
C LYS A 182 -15.46 -14.51 5.33
N ALA A 183 -16.61 -13.98 4.93
CA ALA A 183 -16.84 -13.51 3.57
C ALA A 183 -16.33 -12.08 3.42
N LEU A 184 -15.47 -11.85 2.41
CA LEU A 184 -15.20 -10.51 1.87
C LEU A 184 -16.40 -10.14 0.98
N LYS A 185 -17.22 -9.18 1.42
CA LYS A 185 -18.42 -8.78 0.69
C LYS A 185 -18.18 -7.47 -0.06
N SER A 186 -18.76 -7.35 -1.25
CA SER A 186 -18.86 -6.06 -1.96
C SER A 186 -19.89 -5.15 -1.31
N ASP A 187 -19.94 -3.88 -1.74
CA ASP A 187 -20.97 -2.92 -1.32
C ASP A 187 -22.38 -3.38 -1.70
N SER A 188 -22.50 -4.14 -2.81
CA SER A 188 -23.76 -4.80 -3.21
C SER A 188 -24.10 -6.06 -2.40
N GLY A 189 -23.26 -6.45 -1.44
CA GLY A 189 -23.44 -7.64 -0.60
C GLY A 189 -23.00 -8.96 -1.23
N SER A 190 -22.52 -8.95 -2.47
CA SER A 190 -22.01 -10.15 -3.15
C SER A 190 -20.71 -10.63 -2.51
N THR A 191 -20.52 -11.94 -2.40
CA THR A 191 -19.27 -12.50 -1.84
C THR A 191 -18.17 -12.50 -2.90
N ILE A 192 -17.05 -11.83 -2.62
CA ILE A 192 -15.85 -11.84 -3.44
C ILE A 192 -15.04 -13.11 -3.20
N ALA A 193 -14.81 -13.43 -1.92
CA ALA A 193 -14.10 -14.63 -1.48
C ALA A 193 -14.43 -14.94 -0.01
N LYS A 194 -14.08 -16.15 0.45
CA LYS A 194 -14.02 -16.48 1.87
C LYS A 194 -12.56 -16.62 2.32
N VAL A 195 -12.24 -16.03 3.47
CA VAL A 195 -10.90 -16.03 4.09
C VAL A 195 -11.00 -16.37 5.58
N SER A 196 -9.86 -16.59 6.23
CA SER A 196 -9.83 -16.76 7.68
C SER A 196 -10.17 -15.46 8.40
N LYS A 197 -10.63 -15.54 9.64
CA LYS A 197 -10.94 -14.34 10.45
C LYS A 197 -9.77 -13.39 10.55
N THR A 198 -8.57 -13.90 10.82
CA THR A 198 -7.36 -13.07 10.90
C THR A 198 -7.05 -12.37 9.58
N THR A 199 -7.20 -13.07 8.45
CA THR A 199 -7.00 -12.46 7.12
C THR A 199 -8.02 -11.35 6.86
N TYR A 200 -9.29 -11.58 7.18
CA TYR A 200 -10.35 -10.56 7.07
C TYR A 200 -10.00 -9.33 7.92
N ASP A 201 -9.62 -9.53 9.19
CA ASP A 201 -9.35 -8.43 10.12
C ASP A 201 -8.13 -7.61 9.68
N LYS A 202 -7.09 -8.25 9.12
CA LYS A 202 -5.94 -7.56 8.52
C LYS A 202 -6.30 -6.81 7.24
N PHE A 203 -7.10 -7.39 6.35
CA PHE A 203 -7.56 -6.71 5.13
C PHE A 203 -8.40 -5.46 5.47
N GLN A 204 -9.25 -5.55 6.50
CA GLN A 204 -10.00 -4.39 6.99
C GLN A 204 -9.06 -3.32 7.57
N MET A 205 -8.06 -3.72 8.34
CA MET A 205 -7.16 -2.82 9.04
C MET A 205 -6.25 -2.03 8.11
N GLU A 206 -5.62 -2.71 7.17
CA GLU A 206 -4.68 -2.07 6.22
C GLU A 206 -5.41 -1.39 5.04
N GLY A 207 -6.73 -1.57 4.93
CA GLY A 207 -7.53 -0.99 3.85
C GLY A 207 -7.38 -1.66 2.47
N THR A 208 -6.37 -2.50 2.30
CA THR A 208 -6.08 -3.27 1.08
C THR A 208 -5.73 -4.73 1.44
N GLY A 209 -5.97 -5.67 0.53
CA GLY A 209 -5.55 -7.06 0.72
C GLY A 209 -5.39 -7.82 -0.59
N LEU A 210 -4.43 -8.76 -0.63
CA LEU A 210 -4.15 -9.60 -1.79
C LEU A 210 -4.46 -11.07 -1.50
N LEU A 211 -5.41 -11.65 -2.22
CA LEU A 211 -5.76 -13.06 -2.12
C LEU A 211 -4.72 -13.96 -2.83
N LYS A 212 -4.64 -15.23 -2.44
CA LYS A 212 -3.77 -16.23 -3.12
C LYS A 212 -4.08 -16.38 -4.61
N SER A 213 -5.33 -16.14 -4.99
CA SER A 213 -5.80 -16.16 -6.38
C SER A 213 -5.25 -15.02 -7.23
N GLY A 214 -4.59 -14.02 -6.62
CA GLY A 214 -4.15 -12.79 -7.31
C GLY A 214 -5.21 -11.70 -7.39
N VAL A 215 -6.43 -11.96 -6.88
CA VAL A 215 -7.47 -10.94 -6.70
C VAL A 215 -7.04 -10.01 -5.57
N MET A 216 -6.97 -8.71 -5.88
CA MET A 216 -6.72 -7.66 -4.91
C MET A 216 -8.03 -6.96 -4.56
N VAL A 217 -8.18 -6.61 -3.29
CA VAL A 217 -9.32 -5.84 -2.79
C VAL A 217 -8.85 -4.61 -2.04
N ASN A 218 -9.56 -3.50 -2.21
CA ASN A 218 -9.51 -2.33 -1.33
C ASN A 218 -10.82 -2.28 -0.53
N LEU A 219 -10.85 -1.54 0.58
CA LEU A 219 -12.11 -1.21 1.24
C LEU A 219 -13.06 -0.48 0.28
N GLY A 220 -14.35 -0.80 0.42
CA GLY A 220 -15.42 -0.17 -0.35
C GLY A 220 -15.99 1.04 0.39
N ASP A 221 -17.30 1.25 0.28
CA ASP A 221 -18.03 2.37 0.88
C ASP A 221 -18.03 2.35 2.42
N SER A 222 -17.61 1.24 3.03
CA SER A 222 -17.53 1.06 4.47
C SER A 222 -16.36 0.18 4.89
N ASP A 223 -16.04 0.22 6.19
CA ASP A 223 -15.06 -0.66 6.83
C ASP A 223 -15.43 -2.17 6.80
N LYS A 224 -16.62 -2.53 6.28
CA LYS A 224 -17.13 -3.92 6.23
C LYS A 224 -17.25 -4.46 4.82
N THR A 225 -17.02 -3.62 3.82
CA THR A 225 -17.20 -3.96 2.41
C THR A 225 -15.89 -3.74 1.66
N PHE A 226 -15.76 -4.41 0.53
CA PHE A 226 -14.54 -4.45 -0.27
C PHE A 226 -14.87 -4.29 -1.74
N GLN A 227 -14.05 -3.55 -2.47
CA GLN A 227 -14.09 -3.49 -3.91
C GLN A 227 -12.94 -4.29 -4.52
N LYS A 228 -13.20 -4.98 -5.64
CA LYS A 228 -12.13 -5.61 -6.42
C LYS A 228 -11.36 -4.54 -7.16
N VAL A 229 -10.04 -4.56 -7.05
CA VAL A 229 -9.16 -3.62 -7.75
C VAL A 229 -8.96 -4.05 -9.20
N ASP A 230 -9.09 -3.11 -10.14
CA ASP A 230 -8.65 -3.31 -11.52
C ASP A 230 -7.12 -3.25 -11.59
N ARG A 231 -6.49 -4.42 -11.48
CA ARG A 231 -5.03 -4.56 -11.40
C ARG A 231 -4.29 -4.18 -12.69
N SER A 232 -5.00 -4.00 -13.81
CA SER A 232 -4.40 -3.47 -15.04
C SER A 232 -4.07 -1.98 -14.94
N LYS A 233 -4.76 -1.26 -14.03
CA LYS A 233 -4.56 0.18 -13.77
C LYS A 233 -3.84 0.43 -12.45
N ALA A 234 -4.26 -0.27 -11.41
CA ALA A 234 -3.76 -0.15 -10.05
C ALA A 234 -3.16 -1.49 -9.57
N PRO A 235 -2.01 -1.90 -10.12
CA PRO A 235 -1.42 -3.23 -9.86
C PRO A 235 -1.13 -3.51 -8.37
N TYR A 236 -0.93 -2.45 -7.59
CA TYR A 236 -0.57 -2.47 -6.17
C TYR A 236 -1.62 -1.81 -5.26
N GLY A 237 -2.85 -1.63 -5.74
CA GLY A 237 -3.94 -1.10 -4.92
C GLY A 237 -4.25 0.37 -5.18
N LEU A 238 -5.40 0.78 -4.67
CA LEU A 238 -5.88 2.16 -4.68
C LEU A 238 -5.39 2.89 -3.43
N GLY A 239 -5.07 4.17 -3.58
CA GLY A 239 -4.77 5.08 -2.48
C GLY A 239 -6.04 5.74 -1.94
N SER A 240 -5.98 7.04 -1.66
CA SER A 240 -7.09 7.76 -1.00
C SER A 240 -8.33 8.00 -1.89
N ASP A 241 -8.24 7.73 -3.19
CA ASP A 241 -9.32 7.82 -4.18
C ASP A 241 -9.10 6.76 -5.26
N ASP A 242 -10.18 6.34 -5.93
CA ASP A 242 -10.16 5.33 -7.00
C ASP A 242 -9.26 5.68 -8.20
N ASN A 243 -8.91 6.96 -8.38
CA ASN A 243 -8.00 7.42 -9.44
C ASN A 243 -6.54 7.56 -8.99
N ILE A 244 -6.24 7.28 -7.73
CA ILE A 244 -4.90 7.37 -7.16
C ILE A 244 -4.41 5.95 -6.94
N HIS A 245 -3.25 5.62 -7.52
CA HIS A 245 -2.72 4.26 -7.48
C HIS A 245 -1.46 4.23 -6.64
N LEU A 246 -1.40 3.26 -5.72
CA LEU A 246 -0.22 3.03 -4.91
C LEU A 246 0.91 2.47 -5.78
N THR A 247 2.12 2.92 -5.50
CA THR A 247 3.35 2.45 -6.12
C THR A 247 4.36 2.14 -5.02
N PRO A 248 4.86 0.89 -4.93
CA PRO A 248 5.82 0.48 -3.93
C PRO A 248 7.01 1.44 -3.88
N TRP A 249 7.47 1.73 -2.66
CA TRP A 249 8.67 2.52 -2.39
C TRP A 249 8.59 4.00 -2.76
N VAL A 250 7.46 4.50 -3.26
CA VAL A 250 7.33 5.92 -3.61
C VAL A 250 6.05 6.54 -3.12
N SER A 251 5.00 5.76 -2.88
CA SER A 251 3.77 6.26 -2.30
C SER A 251 3.93 6.47 -0.79
N VAL A 252 3.40 7.59 -0.29
CA VAL A 252 3.22 7.85 1.13
C VAL A 252 1.78 8.26 1.41
N ALA A 253 1.29 7.92 2.60
CA ALA A 253 0.04 8.46 3.12
C ALA A 253 0.30 9.71 3.98
N ALA A 254 -0.51 10.75 3.82
CA ALA A 254 -0.44 11.99 4.61
C ALA A 254 -1.77 12.76 4.55
N ASN A 255 -2.32 13.19 5.69
CA ASN A 255 -3.63 13.85 5.74
C ASN A 255 -3.61 15.37 5.56
N ASP A 256 -2.49 16.02 5.85
CA ASP A 256 -2.33 17.49 5.81
C ASP A 256 -1.52 17.98 4.60
N LEU A 257 -1.23 17.08 3.66
CA LEU A 257 -0.59 17.39 2.38
C LEU A 257 -1.52 17.09 1.22
N LYS A 258 -1.40 17.84 0.14
CA LYS A 258 -2.19 17.60 -1.07
C LYS A 258 -1.69 16.33 -1.76
N VAL A 259 -2.61 15.44 -2.14
CA VAL A 259 -2.35 14.34 -3.07
C VAL A 259 -1.55 14.81 -4.30
N GLY A 260 -0.59 14.01 -4.72
CA GLY A 260 0.33 14.25 -5.83
C GLY A 260 1.51 15.15 -5.47
N THR A 261 1.58 15.69 -4.23
CA THR A 261 2.75 16.46 -3.79
C THR A 261 3.97 15.54 -3.75
N LYS A 262 5.03 15.95 -4.45
CA LYS A 262 6.33 15.29 -4.37
C LYS A 262 7.10 15.81 -3.17
N LEU A 263 7.70 14.88 -2.45
CA LEU A 263 8.45 15.13 -1.24
C LEU A 263 9.84 14.54 -1.38
N TYR A 264 10.82 15.23 -0.81
CA TYR A 264 12.13 14.69 -0.55
C TYR A 264 12.25 14.39 0.95
N VAL A 265 12.50 13.13 1.28
CA VAL A 265 12.74 12.61 2.63
C VAL A 265 14.21 12.29 2.75
N LYS A 266 14.94 13.07 3.56
CA LYS A 266 16.41 13.00 3.64
C LYS A 266 16.89 11.62 4.05
N GLU A 267 16.22 11.01 5.01
CA GLU A 267 16.58 9.72 5.62
C GLU A 267 16.28 8.53 4.71
N LEU A 268 15.52 8.73 3.62
CA LEU A 268 15.31 7.73 2.58
C LEU A 268 16.33 7.82 1.44
N ASP A 269 17.16 8.87 1.36
CA ASP A 269 18.17 8.99 0.31
C ASP A 269 19.38 8.11 0.63
N GLY A 270 19.78 7.27 -0.33
CA GLY A 270 20.84 6.29 -0.18
C GLY A 270 20.42 4.97 0.50
N VAL A 271 19.17 4.85 0.97
CA VAL A 271 18.68 3.62 1.60
C VAL A 271 18.65 2.47 0.59
N LYS A 272 19.29 1.35 0.92
CA LYS A 272 19.17 0.10 0.16
C LYS A 272 17.84 -0.57 0.47
N LEU A 273 16.97 -0.63 -0.53
CA LEU A 273 15.68 -1.31 -0.45
C LEU A 273 15.86 -2.83 -0.38
N PRO A 274 14.87 -3.57 0.17
CA PRO A 274 14.92 -5.03 0.26
C PRO A 274 15.13 -5.79 -1.07
N ASP A 275 14.86 -5.14 -2.20
CA ASP A 275 15.06 -5.69 -3.55
C ASP A 275 16.41 -5.29 -4.18
N GLY A 276 17.27 -4.61 -3.44
CA GLY A 276 18.63 -4.24 -3.82
C GLY A 276 18.76 -2.88 -4.48
N LYS A 277 17.65 -2.20 -4.84
CA LYS A 277 17.72 -0.84 -5.37
C LYS A 277 18.06 0.18 -4.28
N THR A 278 18.66 1.30 -4.67
CA THR A 278 18.95 2.41 -3.75
C THR A 278 17.92 3.51 -3.95
N HIS A 279 17.21 3.86 -2.87
CA HIS A 279 16.20 4.91 -2.87
C HIS A 279 16.85 6.31 -2.89
N ASN A 280 16.25 7.26 -3.59
CA ASN A 280 16.79 8.61 -3.82
C ASN A 280 16.09 9.71 -2.98
N GLY A 281 15.44 9.32 -1.89
CA GLY A 281 14.65 10.20 -1.03
C GLY A 281 13.31 10.69 -1.61
N CYS A 282 13.01 10.47 -2.90
CA CYS A 282 11.81 11.02 -3.54
C CYS A 282 10.57 10.15 -3.39
N VAL A 283 9.52 10.71 -2.79
CA VAL A 283 8.21 10.08 -2.61
C VAL A 283 7.07 11.01 -3.05
N ARG A 284 5.84 10.49 -3.06
CA ARG A 284 4.62 11.20 -3.47
C ARG A 284 3.47 10.87 -2.55
N VAL A 285 2.72 11.90 -2.18
CA VAL A 285 1.47 11.73 -1.41
C VAL A 285 0.43 11.09 -2.32
N ASP A 286 0.11 9.82 -2.07
CA ASP A 286 -0.85 9.05 -2.87
C ASP A 286 -2.00 8.51 -2.02
N ASP A 287 -1.97 8.73 -0.71
CA ASP A 287 -2.87 8.05 0.20
C ASP A 287 -3.14 8.88 1.47
N GLU A 288 -4.11 8.44 2.26
CA GLU A 288 -4.55 9.08 3.50
C GLU A 288 -4.77 8.03 4.58
N GLY A 289 -4.42 8.36 5.83
CA GLY A 289 -4.51 7.45 6.97
C GLY A 289 -5.65 7.81 7.91
N TRP A 290 -6.43 6.83 8.38
CA TRP A 290 -7.60 7.10 9.24
C TRP A 290 -7.26 7.68 10.61
N SER A 291 -6.08 7.35 11.14
CA SER A 291 -5.61 7.78 12.46
C SER A 291 -4.61 8.93 12.39
N PHE A 292 -4.29 9.43 11.19
CA PHE A 292 -3.17 10.36 11.06
C PHE A 292 -3.55 11.74 11.56
N HIS A 293 -2.58 12.34 12.22
CA HIS A 293 -2.58 13.75 12.56
C HIS A 293 -1.73 14.51 11.54
N GLY A 294 -1.58 15.83 11.72
CA GLY A 294 -0.66 16.59 10.88
C GLY A 294 0.78 16.12 11.06
N CYS A 295 1.61 16.34 10.05
CA CYS A 295 3.06 16.09 10.10
C CYS A 295 3.44 14.60 10.30
N GLN A 296 2.67 13.69 9.71
CA GLN A 296 2.95 12.26 9.68
C GLN A 296 3.00 11.78 8.23
N LEU A 297 4.01 10.97 7.92
CA LEU A 297 4.11 10.21 6.68
C LEU A 297 4.10 8.72 7.01
N ASP A 298 3.36 7.96 6.22
CA ASP A 298 3.40 6.51 6.28
C ASP A 298 3.87 5.95 4.94
N PHE A 299 4.97 5.22 4.95
CA PHE A 299 5.68 4.81 3.75
C PHE A 299 5.19 3.48 3.23
N PHE A 300 4.75 3.45 1.97
CA PHE A 300 4.21 2.24 1.36
C PHE A 300 5.33 1.27 0.95
N VAL A 301 5.56 0.26 1.77
CA VAL A 301 6.64 -0.73 1.59
C VAL A 301 6.19 -2.04 0.97
N LEU A 302 4.90 -2.14 0.59
CA LEU A 302 4.23 -3.25 -0.07
C LEU A 302 4.15 -4.57 0.73
N GLN A 303 5.24 -5.04 1.32
CA GLN A 303 5.37 -6.37 1.92
C GLN A 303 5.71 -6.30 3.41
N PHE A 304 5.14 -7.18 4.22
CA PHE A 304 5.50 -7.28 5.65
C PHE A 304 6.99 -7.61 5.86
N THR A 305 7.56 -8.47 5.03
CA THR A 305 9.00 -8.80 5.10
C THR A 305 9.90 -7.62 4.75
N ALA A 306 9.40 -6.66 3.94
CA ALA A 306 10.10 -5.42 3.67
C ALA A 306 10.07 -4.49 4.88
N TYR A 307 8.89 -4.34 5.49
CA TYR A 307 8.73 -3.62 6.76
C TYR A 307 9.74 -4.12 7.81
N GLN A 308 9.82 -5.43 8.03
CA GLN A 308 10.74 -6.02 9.00
C GLN A 308 12.22 -5.68 8.75
N LYS A 309 12.62 -5.58 7.47
CA LYS A 309 14.00 -5.22 7.09
C LYS A 309 14.26 -3.74 7.30
N LEU A 310 13.29 -2.90 6.97
CA LEU A 310 13.43 -1.44 6.99
C LEU A 310 13.23 -0.84 8.38
N GLU A 311 12.48 -1.49 9.27
CA GLU A 311 12.20 -1.02 10.62
C GLU A 311 13.49 -0.70 11.41
N ASN A 312 14.52 -1.52 11.27
CA ASN A 312 15.80 -1.29 11.95
C ASN A 312 16.71 -0.29 11.21
N MET A 313 16.35 0.12 9.99
CA MET A 313 17.15 1.00 9.14
C MET A 313 16.62 2.43 9.10
N LEU A 314 15.30 2.60 9.27
CA LEU A 314 14.62 3.88 9.13
C LEU A 314 14.28 4.45 10.51
N PRO A 315 14.51 5.74 10.75
CA PRO A 315 14.15 6.35 12.02
C PRO A 315 12.64 6.62 12.10
N GLU A 316 12.10 6.65 13.32
CA GLU A 316 10.70 7.05 13.59
C GLU A 316 10.38 8.51 13.22
N LYS A 317 11.43 9.34 13.02
CA LYS A 317 11.33 10.76 12.69
C LYS A 317 12.20 11.09 11.51
N VAL A 318 11.64 11.81 10.54
CA VAL A 318 12.32 12.17 9.29
C VAL A 318 12.23 13.66 8.98
N THR A 319 13.18 14.12 8.16
CA THR A 319 13.26 15.46 7.61
C THR A 319 12.68 15.46 6.20
N VAL A 320 11.54 16.14 6.04
CA VAL A 320 10.78 16.20 4.79
C VAL A 320 10.76 17.62 4.25
N SER A 321 10.89 17.74 2.94
CA SER A 321 10.67 18.98 2.21
C SER A 321 9.80 18.74 0.99
N ALA A 322 8.92 19.69 0.66
CA ALA A 322 8.24 19.66 -0.63
C ALA A 322 9.22 20.09 -1.71
N GLN A 323 9.52 19.16 -2.61
CA GLN A 323 10.52 19.33 -3.65
C GLN A 323 10.03 18.64 -4.91
N ASP A 324 10.11 19.32 -6.06
CA ASP A 324 9.85 18.70 -7.36
C ASP A 324 11.04 17.84 -7.77
N CYS A 325 11.23 16.72 -7.07
CA CYS A 325 12.29 15.78 -7.33
C CYS A 325 11.81 14.64 -8.24
N LYS A 326 12.74 13.89 -8.82
CA LYS A 326 12.42 12.82 -9.77
C LYS A 326 12.11 11.54 -9.00
N ILE A 327 10.86 11.10 -9.06
CA ILE A 327 10.46 9.76 -8.60
C ILE A 327 11.06 8.73 -9.55
N LEU A 328 11.74 7.73 -9.00
CA LEU A 328 12.29 6.61 -9.75
C LEU A 328 11.33 5.42 -9.71
N ASP A 329 11.53 4.48 -10.63
CA ASP A 329 10.83 3.19 -10.62
C ASP A 329 11.66 2.16 -9.85
N TYR A 330 11.12 1.74 -8.72
CA TYR A 330 11.71 0.72 -7.86
C TYR A 330 11.07 -0.66 -8.04
N VAL A 331 10.11 -0.82 -8.95
CA VAL A 331 9.43 -2.10 -9.18
C VAL A 331 10.34 -3.06 -9.94
N THR A 332 10.82 -4.09 -9.24
CA THR A 332 11.58 -5.21 -9.80
C THR A 332 10.69 -6.40 -10.14
N ASP A 333 11.24 -7.42 -10.80
CA ASP A 333 10.47 -8.64 -11.10
C ASP A 333 10.16 -9.45 -9.85
N SER A 334 10.95 -9.34 -8.79
CA SER A 334 10.63 -9.93 -7.47
C SER A 334 9.40 -9.25 -6.85
N VAL A 335 9.30 -7.92 -6.95
CA VAL A 335 8.11 -7.15 -6.55
C VAL A 335 6.88 -7.58 -7.34
N LYS A 336 6.98 -7.66 -8.67
CA LYS A 336 5.88 -8.12 -9.54
C LYS A 336 5.46 -9.55 -9.22
N LYS A 337 6.42 -10.46 -9.03
CA LYS A 337 6.19 -11.87 -8.67
C LYS A 337 5.48 -11.98 -7.33
N TRP A 338 5.92 -11.24 -6.31
CA TRP A 338 5.23 -11.21 -5.02
C TRP A 338 3.78 -10.75 -5.18
N ALA A 339 3.57 -9.68 -5.95
CA ALA A 339 2.26 -9.11 -6.22
C ALA A 339 1.41 -9.99 -7.16
N VAL A 340 1.91 -11.13 -7.66
CA VAL A 340 1.15 -12.00 -8.57
C VAL A 340 0.76 -11.23 -9.85
N ILE A 341 1.70 -10.46 -10.41
CA ILE A 341 1.56 -9.73 -11.68
C ILE A 341 2.34 -10.51 -12.75
N ASN A 342 1.78 -10.63 -13.96
CA ASN A 342 2.34 -11.38 -15.09
C ASN A 342 2.44 -12.90 -14.87
N LYS A 343 1.41 -13.50 -14.25
CA LYS A 343 1.26 -14.96 -14.24
C LYS A 343 0.70 -15.47 -15.57
#